data_AF-A0A2N1HZ93-F1
#
_entry.id   AF-A0A2N1HZ93-F1
#
_cell.length_a   1.000
_cell.length_b   1.000
_cell.length_c   1.000
_cell.angle_alpha   90.00
_cell.angle_beta   90.00
_cell.angle_gamma   90.00
#
_symmetry.space_group_name_H-M   'P 1'
#
loop_
_entity.id
_entity.type
_entity.pdbx_description
1 polymer ?
#
loop_
_entity_poly.entity_id
_entity_poly.type
_entity_poly.pdbx_seq_one_letter_code
_entity_poly.pdbx_strand_id
1 'polypeptide(L)'
;MNVLISVGKTLVLSTLKPFYPLIFLFVWSAGYAMAKLALVYTQPLNLLAFRFLGAFLVLTPLVILWRLPIPNFRQSYALMGTGLFLHLGHFGSIYVGMKLGASASIMALFAASQPVLVIIASALLARKVPAWNIWASLSLGLLGAMLIIGVNMQGNEGYLLGAILGFTAVVGLSIGQVIEKQRKLGIHPIVATWVQYAFASAISIPFALAFEGLIFENAVPFWGAIAFLVFGNSIVGILLMFSMVRQGSIAKVASIMFMVPAVGALIAWLVADEVPKLIAIPGFILAMLGALWTNRIANKALIKSDI
;
A
#
# COMPACT_ATOMS: atom_id res chain seq x y z
N MET A 1 26.70 -17.64 22.20
CA MET A 1 26.63 -16.53 21.24
C MET A 1 25.32 -16.51 20.43
N ASN A 2 24.90 -17.63 19.82
CA ASN A 2 23.62 -17.69 19.06
C ASN A 2 22.35 -17.47 19.89
N VAL A 3 22.34 -17.85 21.17
CA VAL A 3 21.16 -17.67 22.06
C VAL A 3 20.97 -16.20 22.44
N LEU A 4 22.04 -15.46 22.75
CA LEU A 4 21.94 -14.03 23.10
C LEU A 4 21.54 -13.16 21.89
N ILE A 5 21.99 -13.51 20.68
CA ILE A 5 21.58 -12.86 19.43
C ILE A 5 20.11 -13.17 19.10
N SER A 6 19.67 -14.41 19.34
CA SER A 6 18.27 -14.80 19.20
C SER A 6 17.38 -14.04 20.17
N VAL A 7 17.71 -14.05 21.47
CA VAL A 7 16.94 -13.38 22.54
C VAL A 7 16.90 -11.87 22.32
N GLY A 8 18.02 -11.24 21.95
CA GLY A 8 18.07 -9.81 21.62
C GLY A 8 17.24 -9.44 20.38
N LYS A 9 17.26 -10.25 19.31
CA LYS A 9 16.37 -10.08 18.15
C LYS A 9 14.90 -10.23 18.53
N THR A 10 14.56 -11.21 19.36
CA THR A 10 13.18 -11.43 19.82
C THR A 10 12.69 -10.27 20.71
N LEU A 11 13.56 -9.73 21.57
CA LEU A 11 13.25 -8.60 22.45
C LEU A 11 13.01 -7.31 21.65
N VAL A 12 13.94 -6.93 20.76
CA VAL A 12 13.81 -5.71 19.91
C VAL A 12 12.60 -5.80 18.97
N LEU A 13 12.38 -6.95 18.34
CA LEU A 13 11.20 -7.18 17.51
C LEU A 13 9.89 -7.17 18.33
N SER A 14 9.93 -7.52 19.62
CA SER A 14 8.76 -7.44 20.50
C SER A 14 8.45 -6.01 20.95
N THR A 15 9.48 -5.20 21.22
CA THR A 15 9.33 -3.79 21.65
C THR A 15 8.85 -2.88 20.53
N LEU A 16 9.14 -3.21 19.27
CA LEU A 16 8.73 -2.40 18.10
C LEU A 16 7.31 -2.70 17.58
N LYS A 17 6.73 -3.85 17.94
CA LYS A 17 5.36 -4.25 17.51
C LYS A 17 4.29 -3.17 17.72
N PRO A 18 4.26 -2.42 18.84
CA PRO A 18 3.30 -1.33 19.03
C PRO A 18 3.43 -0.21 17.99
N PHE A 19 4.64 0.01 17.47
CA PHE A 19 4.96 1.10 16.53
C PHE A 19 4.79 0.73 15.05
N TYR A 20 4.63 -0.57 14.72
CA TYR A 20 4.40 -1.03 13.34
C TYR A 20 3.32 -0.24 12.60
N PRO A 21 2.14 0.04 13.20
CA PRO A 21 1.12 0.91 12.61
C PRO A 21 1.61 2.29 12.19
N LEU A 22 2.38 2.96 13.04
CA LEU A 22 2.82 4.35 12.83
C LEU A 22 3.92 4.41 11.78
N ILE A 23 4.87 3.46 11.85
CA ILE A 23 5.92 3.32 10.84
C ILE A 23 5.27 3.03 9.48
N PHE A 24 4.34 2.07 9.44
CA PHE A 24 3.59 1.74 8.23
C PHE A 24 2.84 2.95 7.69
N LEU A 25 2.07 3.67 8.54
CA LEU A 25 1.34 4.87 8.14
C LEU A 25 2.27 5.88 7.48
N PHE A 26 3.41 6.16 8.09
CA PHE A 26 4.38 7.12 7.56
C PHE A 26 4.96 6.64 6.22
N VAL A 27 5.56 5.45 6.16
CA VAL A 27 6.23 4.98 4.93
C VAL A 27 5.25 4.74 3.79
N TRP A 28 4.02 4.33 4.11
CA TRP A 28 2.96 4.13 3.13
C TRP A 28 2.47 5.47 2.56
N SER A 29 2.17 6.43 3.42
CA SER A 29 1.68 7.76 3.02
C SER A 29 2.73 8.57 2.26
N ALA A 30 3.98 8.56 2.75
CA ALA A 30 5.11 9.21 2.07
C ALA A 30 5.39 8.61 0.68
N GLY A 31 5.05 7.34 0.46
CA GLY A 31 5.22 6.67 -0.83
C GLY A 31 4.46 7.34 -1.97
N TYR A 32 3.29 7.94 -1.70
CA TYR A 32 2.52 8.66 -2.73
C TYR A 32 3.24 9.95 -3.14
N ALA A 33 3.74 10.73 -2.17
CA ALA A 33 4.50 11.95 -2.43
C ALA A 33 5.82 11.65 -3.15
N MET A 34 6.56 10.64 -2.71
CA MET A 34 7.82 10.24 -3.34
C MET A 34 7.60 9.68 -4.75
N ALA A 35 6.49 8.97 -5.01
CA ALA A 35 6.14 8.55 -6.35
C ALA A 35 5.83 9.75 -7.26
N LYS A 36 5.07 10.73 -6.78
CA LYS A 36 4.78 11.96 -7.52
C LYS A 36 6.07 12.72 -7.85
N LEU A 37 6.98 12.85 -6.88
CA LEU A 37 8.31 13.44 -7.07
C LEU A 37 9.12 12.67 -8.12
N ALA A 38 9.17 11.34 -8.06
CA ALA A 38 9.90 10.54 -9.02
C ALA A 38 9.34 10.69 -10.45
N LEU A 39 8.01 10.77 -10.60
CA LEU A 39 7.33 10.90 -11.90
C LEU A 39 7.57 12.23 -12.62
N VAL A 40 8.21 13.21 -11.96
CA VAL A 40 8.76 14.40 -12.61
C VAL A 40 9.91 14.00 -13.54
N TYR A 41 10.73 13.03 -13.14
CA TYR A 41 11.99 12.64 -13.79
C TYR A 41 11.87 11.36 -14.64
N THR A 42 10.75 10.65 -14.58
CA THR A 42 10.57 9.37 -15.29
C THR A 42 9.12 9.14 -15.72
N GLN A 43 8.88 7.99 -16.34
CA GLN A 43 7.57 7.52 -16.77
C GLN A 43 7.05 6.41 -15.82
N PRO A 44 5.72 6.16 -15.77
CA PRO A 44 5.12 5.23 -14.82
C PRO A 44 5.69 3.80 -14.83
N LEU A 45 5.85 3.18 -16.00
CA LEU A 45 6.36 1.80 -16.09
C LEU A 45 7.86 1.76 -15.77
N ASN A 46 8.63 2.76 -16.18
CA ASN A 46 10.01 2.95 -15.76
C ASN A 46 10.14 3.04 -14.24
N LEU A 47 9.27 3.83 -13.58
CA LEU A 47 9.25 3.93 -12.12
C LEU A 47 8.96 2.58 -11.45
N LEU A 48 8.00 1.79 -11.98
CA LEU A 48 7.76 0.42 -11.49
C LEU A 48 8.98 -0.47 -11.70
N ALA A 49 9.66 -0.38 -12.84
CA ALA A 49 10.86 -1.14 -13.15
C ALA A 49 11.98 -0.84 -12.16
N PHE A 50 12.35 0.44 -11.97
CA PHE A 50 13.37 0.85 -11.00
C PHE A 50 13.02 0.38 -9.58
N ARG A 51 11.76 0.60 -9.17
CA ARG A 51 11.29 0.28 -7.83
C ARG A 51 11.34 -1.22 -7.55
N PHE A 52 10.75 -2.05 -8.42
CA PHE A 52 10.64 -3.48 -8.16
C PHE A 52 11.97 -4.20 -8.39
N LEU A 53 12.75 -3.79 -9.40
CA LEU A 53 14.09 -4.32 -9.60
C LEU A 53 14.98 -3.98 -8.40
N GLY A 54 14.94 -2.72 -7.94
CA GLY A 54 15.68 -2.31 -6.75
C GLY A 54 15.30 -3.12 -5.51
N ALA A 55 14.00 -3.29 -5.24
CA ALA A 55 13.53 -4.10 -4.11
C ALA A 55 13.92 -5.58 -4.23
N PHE A 56 13.81 -6.17 -5.43
CA PHE A 56 14.28 -7.53 -5.70
C PHE A 56 15.79 -7.67 -5.44
N LEU A 57 16.60 -6.76 -5.98
CA LEU A 57 18.05 -6.77 -5.80
C LEU A 57 18.47 -6.58 -4.34
N VAL A 58 17.77 -5.75 -3.57
CA VAL A 58 18.04 -5.57 -2.12
C VAL A 58 17.67 -6.80 -1.31
N LEU A 59 16.55 -7.47 -1.63
CA LEU A 59 16.14 -8.66 -0.90
C LEU A 59 16.95 -9.92 -1.28
N THR A 60 17.50 -9.98 -2.49
CA THR A 60 18.31 -11.10 -2.99
C THR A 60 19.46 -11.50 -2.06
N PRO A 61 20.36 -10.60 -1.61
CA PRO A 61 21.43 -10.97 -0.68
C PRO A 61 20.88 -11.45 0.66
N LEU A 62 19.74 -10.93 1.15
CA LEU A 62 19.13 -11.42 2.39
C LEU A 62 18.65 -12.87 2.24
N VAL A 63 18.02 -13.21 1.12
CA VAL A 63 17.57 -14.58 0.82
C VAL A 63 18.75 -15.54 0.74
N ILE A 64 19.83 -15.15 0.06
CA ILE A 64 21.03 -15.99 -0.12
C ILE A 64 21.79 -16.14 1.20
N LEU A 65 22.14 -15.03 1.87
CA LEU A 65 22.97 -15.03 3.07
C LEU A 65 22.28 -15.72 4.26
N TRP A 66 20.96 -15.57 4.39
CA TRP A 66 20.19 -16.23 5.44
C TRP A 66 19.70 -17.63 5.05
N ARG A 67 20.06 -18.10 3.85
CA ARG A 67 19.72 -19.42 3.32
C ARG A 67 18.23 -19.72 3.44
N LEU A 68 17.39 -18.73 3.13
CA LEU A 68 15.95 -18.88 3.26
C LEU A 68 15.44 -19.86 2.20
N PRO A 69 14.54 -20.78 2.55
CA PRO A 69 14.06 -21.81 1.63
C PRO A 69 13.28 -21.18 0.46
N ILE A 70 13.70 -21.50 -0.76
CA ILE A 70 13.03 -21.05 -1.97
C ILE A 70 11.72 -21.85 -2.15
N PRO A 71 10.59 -21.19 -2.44
CA PRO A 71 9.32 -21.85 -2.63
C PRO A 71 9.34 -22.75 -3.87
N ASN A 72 8.59 -23.85 -3.81
CA ASN A 72 8.37 -24.68 -4.99
C ASN A 72 7.52 -23.94 -6.05
N PHE A 73 7.38 -24.52 -7.24
CA PHE A 73 6.64 -23.89 -8.35
C PHE A 73 5.20 -23.51 -7.98
N ARG A 74 4.46 -24.40 -7.31
CA ARG A 74 3.07 -24.14 -6.89
C ARG A 74 2.98 -22.97 -5.90
N GLN A 75 3.90 -22.91 -4.95
CA GLN A 75 4.01 -21.81 -4.00
C GLN A 75 4.39 -20.49 -4.71
N SER A 76 5.32 -20.53 -5.65
CA SER A 76 5.74 -19.38 -6.45
C SER A 76 4.60 -18.85 -7.31
N TYR A 77 3.84 -19.72 -7.98
CA TYR A 77 2.67 -19.34 -8.76
C TYR A 77 1.61 -18.62 -7.91
N ALA A 78 1.37 -19.12 -6.69
CA ALA A 78 0.48 -18.45 -5.76
C ALA A 78 1.01 -17.06 -5.33
N LEU A 79 2.33 -16.85 -5.28
CA LEU A 79 2.97 -15.56 -5.00
C LEU A 79 2.81 -14.57 -6.15
N MET A 80 2.83 -15.05 -7.40
CA MET A 80 2.65 -14.21 -8.59
C MET A 80 1.29 -13.51 -8.63
N GLY A 81 0.22 -14.13 -8.13
CA GLY A 81 -1.10 -13.47 -8.05
C GLY A 81 -1.07 -12.17 -7.22
N THR A 82 -0.29 -12.15 -6.13
CA THR A 82 -0.09 -10.92 -5.34
C THR A 82 0.93 -9.99 -5.98
N GLY A 83 1.96 -10.54 -6.62
CA GLY A 83 2.77 -9.84 -7.63
C GLY A 83 1.93 -8.97 -8.56
N LEU A 84 0.95 -9.60 -9.20
CA LEU A 84 0.11 -9.00 -10.21
C LEU A 84 -0.84 -7.95 -9.64
N PHE A 85 -1.70 -8.32 -8.69
CA PHE A 85 -2.74 -7.41 -8.22
C PHE A 85 -2.20 -6.33 -7.27
N LEU A 86 -1.32 -6.71 -6.34
CA LEU A 86 -0.81 -5.79 -5.32
C LEU A 86 0.31 -4.92 -5.85
N HIS A 87 1.23 -5.44 -6.65
CA HIS A 87 2.38 -4.65 -7.08
C HIS A 87 2.09 -3.97 -8.42
N LEU A 88 1.81 -4.74 -9.46
CA LEU A 88 1.59 -4.19 -10.80
C LEU A 88 0.25 -3.45 -10.91
N GLY A 89 -0.85 -4.06 -10.46
CA GLY A 89 -2.20 -3.50 -10.56
C GLY A 89 -2.38 -2.25 -9.72
N HIS A 90 -2.04 -2.30 -8.43
CA HIS A 90 -2.16 -1.16 -7.53
C HIS A 90 -1.20 -0.02 -7.88
N PHE A 91 0.11 -0.25 -7.80
CA PHE A 91 1.08 0.83 -7.98
C PHE A 91 1.14 1.30 -9.44
N GLY A 92 0.94 0.40 -10.42
CA GLY A 92 0.86 0.80 -11.82
C GLY A 92 -0.30 1.74 -12.09
N SER A 93 -1.50 1.42 -11.59
CA SER A 93 -2.65 2.31 -11.75
C SER A 93 -2.44 3.66 -11.05
N ILE A 94 -1.83 3.66 -9.85
CA ILE A 94 -1.49 4.91 -9.14
C ILE A 94 -0.51 5.75 -9.96
N TYR A 95 0.58 5.17 -10.44
CA TYR A 95 1.63 5.93 -11.13
C TYR A 95 1.16 6.48 -12.47
N VAL A 96 0.41 5.69 -13.24
CA VAL A 96 -0.22 6.16 -14.47
C VAL A 96 -1.21 7.28 -14.15
N GLY A 97 -2.07 7.11 -13.15
CA GLY A 97 -3.03 8.14 -12.77
C GLY A 97 -2.37 9.43 -12.30
N MET A 98 -1.27 9.35 -11.54
CA MET A 98 -0.49 10.52 -11.12
C MET A 98 0.18 11.24 -12.29
N LYS A 99 0.67 10.49 -13.29
CA LYS A 99 1.25 11.05 -14.52
C LYS A 99 0.22 11.76 -15.38
N LEU A 100 -1.02 11.26 -15.37
CA LEU A 100 -2.18 11.86 -16.05
C LEU A 100 -2.78 13.05 -15.29
N GLY A 101 -2.15 13.50 -14.20
CA GLY A 101 -2.53 14.72 -13.49
C GLY A 101 -3.28 14.52 -12.18
N ALA A 102 -3.60 13.28 -11.78
CA ALA A 102 -4.16 13.05 -10.46
C ALA A 102 -3.14 13.42 -9.36
N SER A 103 -3.63 13.97 -8.25
CA SER A 103 -2.78 14.31 -7.12
C SER A 103 -2.40 13.07 -6.30
N ALA A 104 -1.27 13.14 -5.60
CA ALA A 104 -0.84 12.09 -4.69
C ALA A 104 -1.90 11.82 -3.61
N SER A 105 -2.52 12.89 -3.12
CA SER A 105 -3.57 12.86 -2.11
C SER A 105 -4.83 12.09 -2.55
N ILE A 106 -5.24 12.22 -3.82
CA ILE A 106 -6.41 11.50 -4.36
C ILE A 106 -6.10 10.01 -4.51
N MET A 107 -4.91 9.67 -5.00
CA MET A 107 -4.52 8.26 -5.12
C MET A 107 -4.41 7.57 -3.77
N ALA A 108 -3.84 8.27 -2.78
CA ALA A 108 -3.81 7.84 -1.38
C ALA A 108 -5.21 7.59 -0.82
N LEU A 109 -6.19 8.40 -1.24
CA LEU A 109 -7.56 8.27 -0.81
C LEU A 109 -8.28 7.04 -1.37
N PHE A 110 -8.09 6.74 -2.65
CA PHE A 110 -8.60 5.48 -3.18
C PHE A 110 -7.99 4.30 -2.45
N ALA A 111 -6.67 4.28 -2.24
CA ALA A 111 -6.02 3.23 -1.48
C ALA A 111 -6.57 3.12 -0.04
N ALA A 112 -6.83 4.24 0.62
CA ALA A 112 -7.43 4.29 1.95
C ALA A 112 -8.83 3.67 2.03
N SER A 113 -9.56 3.61 0.92
CA SER A 113 -10.87 2.95 0.83
C SER A 113 -10.79 1.43 0.75
N GLN A 114 -9.59 0.86 0.61
CA GLN A 114 -9.36 -0.59 0.57
C GLN A 114 -10.15 -1.39 1.63
N PRO A 115 -10.21 -0.97 2.90
CA PRO A 115 -10.86 -1.78 3.93
C PRO A 115 -12.32 -2.08 3.62
N VAL A 116 -13.02 -1.17 2.93
CA VAL A 116 -14.40 -1.36 2.46
C VAL A 116 -14.47 -2.60 1.57
N LEU A 117 -13.62 -2.66 0.55
CA LEU A 117 -13.56 -3.75 -0.41
C LEU A 117 -13.17 -5.08 0.25
N VAL A 118 -12.20 -5.05 1.17
CA VAL A 118 -11.77 -6.25 1.91
C VAL A 118 -12.86 -6.78 2.84
N ILE A 119 -13.62 -5.90 3.49
CA ILE A 119 -14.77 -6.26 4.34
C ILE A 119 -15.87 -6.87 3.48
N ILE A 120 -16.24 -6.24 2.37
CA ILE A 120 -17.26 -6.74 1.44
C ILE A 120 -16.84 -8.11 0.89
N ALA A 121 -15.60 -8.25 0.42
CA ALA A 121 -15.10 -9.52 -0.09
C ALA A 121 -15.13 -10.62 1.00
N SER A 122 -14.69 -10.29 2.22
CA SER A 122 -14.72 -11.23 3.35
C SER A 122 -16.14 -11.65 3.74
N ALA A 123 -17.08 -10.71 3.70
CA ALA A 123 -18.49 -10.94 3.99
C ALA A 123 -19.16 -11.85 2.94
N LEU A 124 -18.89 -11.60 1.65
CA LEU A 124 -19.34 -12.43 0.55
C LEU A 124 -18.78 -13.86 0.66
N LEU A 125 -17.47 -14.00 0.93
CA LEU A 125 -16.82 -15.29 1.18
C LEU A 125 -17.42 -16.03 2.38
N ALA A 126 -17.75 -15.31 3.44
CA ALA A 126 -18.37 -15.87 4.65
C ALA A 126 -19.89 -16.09 4.52
N ARG A 127 -20.51 -15.70 3.41
CA ARG A 127 -21.97 -15.66 3.22
C ARG A 127 -22.71 -14.96 4.38
N LYS A 128 -22.10 -13.90 4.93
CA LYS A 128 -22.64 -13.12 6.05
C LYS A 128 -22.72 -11.65 5.66
N VAL A 129 -23.80 -10.97 6.04
CA VAL A 129 -23.93 -9.52 5.82
C VAL A 129 -23.17 -8.78 6.94
N PRO A 130 -22.32 -7.78 6.62
CA PRO A 130 -21.69 -6.95 7.65
C PRO A 130 -22.75 -6.21 8.47
N ALA A 131 -22.50 -6.03 9.77
CA ALA A 131 -23.40 -5.27 10.64
C ALA A 131 -23.57 -3.82 10.16
N TRP A 132 -24.74 -3.22 10.44
CA TRP A 132 -25.08 -1.86 9.95
C TRP A 132 -24.04 -0.80 10.32
N ASN A 133 -23.44 -0.90 11.51
CA ASN A 133 -22.45 0.04 12.02
C ASN A 133 -21.14 0.00 11.21
N ILE A 134 -20.80 -1.15 10.62
CA ILE A 134 -19.67 -1.28 9.69
C ILE A 134 -19.99 -0.44 8.45
N TRP A 135 -21.16 -0.64 7.84
CA TRP A 135 -21.60 0.15 6.69
C TRP A 135 -21.61 1.65 6.98
N ALA A 136 -22.16 2.08 8.12
CA ALA A 136 -22.18 3.49 8.51
C ALA A 136 -20.77 4.07 8.68
N SER A 137 -19.84 3.35 9.32
CA SER A 137 -18.45 3.79 9.48
C SER A 137 -17.70 3.90 8.14
N LEU A 138 -17.96 2.96 7.23
CA LEU A 138 -17.38 2.93 5.89
C LEU A 138 -17.93 4.08 5.02
N SER A 139 -19.23 4.32 5.07
CA SER A 139 -19.88 5.44 4.37
C SER A 139 -19.37 6.79 4.85
N LEU A 140 -19.12 6.96 6.15
CA LEU A 140 -18.54 8.19 6.68
C LEU A 140 -17.11 8.43 6.15
N GLY A 141 -16.30 7.36 6.12
CA GLY A 141 -14.96 7.41 5.53
C GLY A 141 -14.98 7.75 4.04
N LEU A 142 -15.91 7.14 3.30
CA LEU A 142 -16.10 7.37 1.86
C LEU A 142 -16.65 8.77 1.56
N LEU A 143 -17.53 9.32 2.39
CA LEU A 143 -18.02 10.69 2.25
C LEU A 143 -16.90 11.71 2.46
N GLY A 144 -16.07 11.52 3.49
CA GLY A 144 -14.88 12.33 3.70
C GLY A 144 -13.94 12.28 2.49
N ALA A 145 -13.77 11.09 1.91
CA ALA A 145 -13.03 10.88 0.68
C ALA A 145 -13.62 11.64 -0.52
N MET A 146 -14.91 11.44 -0.81
CA MET A 146 -15.59 12.09 -1.93
C MET A 146 -15.51 13.62 -1.86
N LEU A 147 -15.58 14.20 -0.65
CA LEU A 147 -15.40 15.65 -0.46
C LEU A 147 -13.99 16.11 -0.84
N ILE A 148 -12.94 15.39 -0.42
CA ILE A 148 -11.54 15.70 -0.81
C ILE A 148 -11.38 15.62 -2.34
N ILE A 149 -11.99 14.64 -2.99
CA ILE A 149 -11.95 14.48 -4.45
C ILE A 149 -12.68 15.62 -5.14
N GLY A 150 -13.92 15.92 -4.76
CA GLY A 150 -14.74 16.97 -5.38
C GLY A 150 -14.11 18.36 -5.28
N VAL A 151 -13.44 18.66 -4.17
CA VAL A 151 -12.66 19.89 -3.97
C VAL A 151 -11.49 20.02 -4.95
N ASN A 152 -10.87 18.89 -5.30
CA ASN A 152 -9.71 18.86 -6.18
C ASN A 152 -10.10 18.77 -7.66
N MET A 153 -11.28 18.24 -7.99
CA MET A 153 -11.79 18.02 -9.36
C MET A 153 -12.17 19.27 -10.18
N GLN A 154 -12.20 20.48 -9.59
CA GLN A 154 -12.67 21.66 -10.31
C GLN A 154 -11.70 22.08 -11.43
N GLY A 155 -12.00 21.67 -12.67
CA GLY A 155 -11.52 22.30 -13.91
C GLY A 155 -10.54 21.53 -14.81
N ASN A 156 -10.32 20.22 -14.65
CA ASN A 156 -9.32 19.51 -15.48
C ASN A 156 -9.76 18.10 -15.94
N GLU A 157 -9.66 17.82 -17.25
CA GLU A 157 -10.17 16.62 -17.93
C GLU A 157 -9.48 15.30 -17.50
N GLY A 158 -8.25 15.36 -17.00
CA GLY A 158 -7.50 14.19 -16.51
C GLY A 158 -8.06 13.53 -15.24
N TYR A 159 -9.01 14.18 -14.56
CA TYR A 159 -9.51 13.71 -13.26
C TYR A 159 -10.38 12.46 -13.32
N LEU A 160 -11.22 12.31 -14.36
CA LEU A 160 -12.09 11.13 -14.48
C LEU A 160 -11.25 9.87 -14.67
N LEU A 161 -10.24 9.93 -15.55
CA LEU A 161 -9.33 8.82 -15.79
C LEU A 161 -8.46 8.53 -14.55
N GLY A 162 -8.01 9.58 -13.85
CA GLY A 162 -7.35 9.44 -12.55
C GLY A 162 -8.22 8.75 -11.50
N ALA A 163 -9.52 9.04 -11.44
CA ALA A 163 -10.46 8.38 -10.54
C ALA A 163 -10.68 6.90 -10.89
N ILE A 164 -10.82 6.58 -12.19
CA ILE A 164 -10.93 5.19 -12.67
C ILE A 164 -9.68 4.41 -12.27
N LEU A 165 -8.49 4.97 -12.54
CA LEU A 165 -7.21 4.34 -12.18
C LEU A 165 -7.03 4.21 -10.67
N GLY A 166 -7.47 5.21 -9.88
CA GLY A 166 -7.51 5.11 -8.42
C GLY A 166 -8.41 3.96 -7.95
N PHE A 167 -9.60 3.81 -8.54
CA PHE A 167 -10.49 2.70 -8.24
C PHE A 167 -9.87 1.35 -8.63
N THR A 168 -9.28 1.24 -9.82
CA THR A 168 -8.54 0.04 -10.25
C THR A 168 -7.40 -0.28 -9.27
N ALA A 169 -6.70 0.76 -8.78
CA ALA A 169 -5.61 0.59 -7.84
C ALA A 169 -6.09 -0.03 -6.53
N VAL A 170 -7.20 0.45 -5.96
CA VAL A 170 -7.72 -0.08 -4.69
C VAL A 170 -8.31 -1.49 -4.85
N VAL A 171 -8.90 -1.81 -6.00
CA VAL A 171 -9.33 -3.18 -6.33
C VAL A 171 -8.12 -4.12 -6.37
N GLY A 172 -7.05 -3.74 -7.07
CA GLY A 172 -5.80 -4.50 -7.11
C GLY A 172 -5.20 -4.71 -5.72
N LEU A 173 -5.12 -3.64 -4.91
CA LEU A 173 -4.63 -3.72 -3.54
C LEU A 173 -5.47 -4.68 -2.69
N SER A 174 -6.80 -4.63 -2.83
CA SER A 174 -7.76 -5.46 -2.10
C SER A 174 -7.65 -6.94 -2.47
N ILE A 175 -7.63 -7.25 -3.75
CA ILE A 175 -7.45 -8.63 -4.23
C ILE A 175 -6.10 -9.18 -3.76
N GLY A 176 -5.03 -8.41 -3.93
CA GLY A 176 -3.69 -8.80 -3.49
C GLY A 176 -3.62 -9.09 -1.99
N GLN A 177 -4.22 -8.23 -1.16
CA GLN A 177 -4.29 -8.47 0.28
C GLN A 177 -5.16 -9.68 0.66
N VAL A 178 -6.28 -9.91 -0.01
CA VAL A 178 -7.12 -11.10 0.23
C VAL A 178 -6.34 -12.38 -0.10
N ILE A 179 -5.65 -12.41 -1.25
CA ILE A 179 -4.80 -13.54 -1.65
C ILE A 179 -3.69 -13.75 -0.61
N GLU A 180 -3.01 -12.69 -0.14
CA GLU A 180 -2.03 -12.77 0.95
C GLU A 180 -2.61 -13.31 2.25
N LYS A 181 -3.76 -12.80 2.69
CA LYS A 181 -4.39 -13.21 3.94
C LYS A 181 -4.83 -14.67 3.93
N GLN A 182 -5.38 -15.15 2.81
CA GLN A 182 -5.86 -16.53 2.68
C GLN A 182 -4.73 -17.56 2.59
N ARG A 183 -3.50 -17.12 2.31
CA ARG A 183 -2.35 -18.03 2.19
C ARG A 183 -1.85 -18.46 3.56
N LYS A 184 -2.12 -19.73 3.89
CA LYS A 184 -1.47 -20.48 4.99
C LYS A 184 -0.07 -20.98 4.62
N LEU A 185 0.59 -20.34 3.65
CA LEU A 185 1.89 -20.80 3.18
C LEU A 185 2.91 -20.52 4.28
N GLY A 186 3.54 -21.57 4.81
CA GLY A 186 4.67 -21.48 5.75
C GLY A 186 5.95 -20.91 5.11
N ILE A 187 5.80 -19.91 4.23
CA ILE A 187 6.87 -19.24 3.50
C ILE A 187 7.27 -18.01 4.30
N HIS A 188 8.58 -17.87 4.47
CA HIS A 188 9.17 -16.72 5.13
C HIS A 188 8.76 -15.41 4.40
N PRO A 189 8.27 -14.37 5.11
CA PRO A 189 7.78 -13.14 4.47
C PRO A 189 8.75 -12.51 3.47
N ILE A 190 10.04 -12.45 3.81
CA ILE A 190 11.08 -11.93 2.90
C ILE A 190 11.13 -12.70 1.58
N VAL A 191 11.04 -14.04 1.61
CA VAL A 191 11.07 -14.85 0.39
C VAL A 191 9.78 -14.66 -0.41
N ALA A 192 8.64 -14.57 0.27
CA ALA A 192 7.37 -14.29 -0.39
C ALA A 192 7.42 -12.96 -1.15
N THR A 193 7.91 -11.89 -0.50
CA THR A 193 8.03 -10.57 -1.12
C THR A 193 9.13 -10.55 -2.21
N TRP A 194 10.22 -11.27 -2.01
CA TRP A 194 11.29 -11.42 -3.01
C TRP A 194 10.78 -12.04 -4.31
N VAL A 195 10.00 -13.13 -4.26
CA VAL A 195 9.38 -13.74 -5.45
C VAL A 195 8.36 -12.79 -6.10
N GLN A 196 7.57 -12.06 -5.29
CA GLN A 196 6.63 -11.07 -5.81
C GLN A 196 7.33 -9.95 -6.58
N TYR A 197 8.48 -9.46 -6.08
CA TYR A 197 9.27 -8.44 -6.78
C TYR A 197 10.05 -8.99 -7.96
N ALA A 198 10.52 -10.24 -7.92
CA ALA A 198 11.09 -10.90 -9.08
C ALA A 198 10.08 -10.93 -10.23
N PHE A 199 8.85 -11.38 -9.93
CA PHE A 199 7.75 -11.40 -10.88
C PHE A 199 7.38 -10.00 -11.36
N ALA A 200 7.18 -9.05 -10.44
CA ALA A 200 6.81 -7.68 -10.81
C ALA A 200 7.88 -7.02 -11.69
N SER A 201 9.17 -7.24 -11.42
CA SER A 201 10.28 -6.75 -12.24
C SER A 201 10.31 -7.40 -13.62
N ALA A 202 10.11 -8.72 -13.68
CA ALA A 202 10.07 -9.47 -14.94
C ALA A 202 8.94 -9.02 -15.87
N ILE A 203 7.88 -8.40 -15.34
CA ILE A 203 6.80 -7.80 -16.13
C ILE A 203 7.03 -6.31 -16.39
N SER A 204 7.41 -5.53 -15.36
CA SER A 204 7.51 -4.07 -15.49
C SER A 204 8.66 -3.64 -16.40
N ILE A 205 9.80 -4.33 -16.38
CA ILE A 205 10.96 -4.02 -17.22
C ILE A 205 10.63 -4.13 -18.73
N PRO A 206 10.16 -5.28 -19.25
CA PRO A 206 9.87 -5.38 -20.68
C PRO A 206 8.73 -4.45 -21.10
N PHE A 207 7.73 -4.23 -20.24
CA PHE A 207 6.67 -3.27 -20.54
C PHE A 207 7.19 -1.83 -20.59
N ALA A 208 8.05 -1.42 -19.65
CA ALA A 208 8.69 -0.11 -19.71
C ALA A 208 9.47 0.07 -21.00
N LEU A 209 10.32 -0.91 -21.35
CA LEU A 209 11.11 -0.85 -22.58
C LEU A 209 10.26 -0.83 -23.85
N ALA A 210 9.15 -1.58 -23.88
CA ALA A 210 8.28 -1.67 -25.06
C ALA A 210 7.38 -0.44 -25.26
N PHE A 211 6.84 0.13 -24.19
CA PHE A 211 5.84 1.21 -24.27
C PHE A 211 6.40 2.60 -23.97
N GLU A 212 7.43 2.70 -23.14
CA GLU A 212 8.01 3.99 -22.71
C GLU A 212 9.48 4.14 -23.13
N GLY A 213 10.18 3.06 -23.45
CA GLY A 213 11.65 3.05 -23.48
C GLY A 213 12.24 3.23 -22.07
N LEU A 214 13.54 3.51 -21.99
CA LEU A 214 14.21 3.86 -20.72
C LEU A 214 14.33 5.38 -20.58
N ILE A 215 13.36 6.01 -19.91
CA ILE A 215 13.24 7.48 -19.74
C ILE A 215 13.24 7.83 -18.24
N PHE A 216 13.87 8.93 -17.82
CA PHE A 216 15.15 8.80 -17.13
C PHE A 216 15.95 10.09 -16.98
N GLU A 217 15.56 11.04 -16.11
CA GLU A 217 16.45 12.15 -15.73
C GLU A 217 17.31 11.77 -14.52
N ASN A 218 18.63 11.80 -14.70
CA ASN A 218 19.59 11.49 -13.63
C ASN A 218 19.72 12.67 -12.66
N ALA A 219 18.83 12.73 -11.67
CA ALA A 219 18.79 13.78 -10.67
C ALA A 219 18.84 13.22 -9.23
N VAL A 220 19.44 13.97 -8.31
CA VAL A 220 19.50 13.57 -6.89
C VAL A 220 18.10 13.36 -6.27
N PRO A 221 17.09 14.23 -6.53
CA PRO A 221 15.73 14.01 -6.04
C PRO A 221 15.10 12.72 -6.56
N PHE A 222 15.39 12.34 -7.81
CA PHE A 222 14.93 11.08 -8.40
C PHE A 222 15.47 9.87 -7.63
N TRP A 223 16.78 9.79 -7.42
CA TRP A 223 17.38 8.67 -6.69
C TRP A 223 16.98 8.62 -5.22
N GLY A 224 16.79 9.78 -4.58
CA GLY A 224 16.24 9.87 -3.22
C GLY A 224 14.82 9.28 -3.15
N ALA A 225 13.96 9.64 -4.12
CA ALA A 225 12.62 9.08 -4.24
C ALA A 225 12.64 7.58 -4.51
N ILE A 226 13.47 7.10 -5.46
CA ILE A 226 13.64 5.67 -5.75
C ILE A 226 14.09 4.91 -4.51
N ALA A 227 15.10 5.41 -3.79
CA ALA A 227 15.58 4.79 -2.56
C ALA A 227 14.46 4.68 -1.51
N PHE A 228 13.67 5.73 -1.32
CA PHE A 228 12.53 5.68 -0.43
C PHE A 228 11.47 4.66 -0.87
N LEU A 229 11.14 4.63 -2.16
CA LEU A 229 10.15 3.70 -2.71
C LEU A 229 10.62 2.23 -2.61
N VAL A 230 11.93 1.97 -2.72
CA VAL A 230 12.54 0.64 -2.53
C VAL A 230 12.58 0.25 -1.05
N PHE A 231 13.26 1.04 -0.21
CA PHE A 231 13.50 0.65 1.17
C PHE A 231 12.29 0.90 2.08
N GLY A 232 11.77 2.13 2.06
CA GLY A 232 10.66 2.54 2.93
C GLY A 232 9.34 1.91 2.50
N ASN A 233 8.94 2.14 1.25
CA ASN A 233 7.60 1.75 0.80
C ASN A 233 7.52 0.27 0.39
N SER A 234 8.46 -0.24 -0.42
CA SER A 234 8.43 -1.63 -0.89
C SER A 234 8.85 -2.62 0.19
N ILE A 235 10.00 -2.44 0.83
CA ILE A 235 10.48 -3.43 1.80
C ILE A 235 9.79 -3.26 3.15
N VAL A 236 9.98 -2.12 3.82
CA VAL A 236 9.43 -1.90 5.17
C VAL A 236 7.90 -1.88 5.13
N GLY A 237 7.30 -1.08 4.24
CA GLY A 237 5.85 -0.94 4.13
C GLY A 237 5.13 -2.27 3.87
N ILE A 238 5.55 -3.04 2.86
CA ILE A 238 4.88 -4.32 2.53
C ILE A 238 5.10 -5.38 3.61
N LEU A 239 6.30 -5.50 4.16
CA LEU A 239 6.54 -6.46 5.24
C LEU A 239 5.72 -6.14 6.50
N LEU A 240 5.60 -4.86 6.87
CA LEU A 240 4.74 -4.43 7.97
C LEU A 240 3.26 -4.69 7.67
N MET A 241 2.80 -4.35 6.46
CA MET A 241 1.42 -4.61 6.02
C MET A 241 1.08 -6.10 6.13
N PHE A 242 1.91 -6.97 5.54
CA PHE A 242 1.70 -8.42 5.59
C PHE A 242 1.76 -8.94 7.02
N SER A 243 2.67 -8.43 7.85
CA SER A 243 2.75 -8.79 9.27
C SER A 243 1.44 -8.45 10.00
N MET A 244 0.89 -7.26 9.78
CA MET A 244 -0.37 -6.84 10.42
C MET A 244 -1.59 -7.62 9.89
N VAL A 245 -1.63 -7.89 8.58
CA VAL A 245 -2.70 -8.70 7.95
C VAL A 245 -2.70 -10.13 8.48
N ARG A 246 -1.53 -10.77 8.59
CA ARG A 246 -1.38 -12.14 9.09
C ARG A 246 -1.70 -12.26 10.59
N GLN A 247 -1.50 -11.19 11.37
CA GLN A 247 -1.85 -11.13 12.80
C GLN A 247 -3.35 -10.90 13.05
N GLY A 248 -4.20 -10.94 12.00
CA GLY A 248 -5.65 -10.87 12.15
C GLY A 248 -6.20 -9.47 12.45
N SER A 249 -5.36 -8.44 12.48
CA SER A 249 -5.76 -7.08 12.85
C SER A 249 -6.26 -6.27 11.64
N ILE A 250 -7.18 -6.84 10.85
CA ILE A 250 -7.72 -6.22 9.62
C ILE A 250 -8.25 -4.83 9.91
N ALA A 251 -8.90 -4.65 11.06
CA ALA A 251 -9.43 -3.36 11.45
C ALA A 251 -8.38 -2.36 11.90
N LYS A 252 -7.27 -2.81 12.49
CA LYS A 252 -6.15 -1.93 12.79
C LYS A 252 -5.49 -1.46 11.50
N VAL A 253 -5.29 -2.36 10.54
CA VAL A 253 -4.85 -2.01 9.18
C VAL A 253 -5.84 -1.04 8.55
N ALA A 254 -7.15 -1.30 8.65
CA ALA A 254 -8.19 -0.45 8.11
C ALA A 254 -8.15 0.98 8.66
N SER A 255 -8.06 1.12 9.98
CA SER A 255 -8.01 2.43 10.62
C SER A 255 -6.75 3.21 10.26
N ILE A 256 -5.61 2.53 10.12
CA ILE A 256 -4.38 3.17 9.65
C ILE A 256 -4.56 3.64 8.20
N MET A 257 -5.13 2.79 7.34
CA MET A 257 -5.35 3.13 5.92
C MET A 257 -6.19 4.39 5.75
N PHE A 258 -7.20 4.62 6.58
CA PHE A 258 -7.98 5.87 6.53
C PHE A 258 -7.22 7.12 6.98
N MET A 259 -6.10 6.99 7.71
CA MET A 259 -5.23 8.13 8.05
C MET A 259 -4.27 8.49 6.91
N VAL A 260 -4.04 7.57 5.96
CA VAL A 260 -3.10 7.73 4.84
C VAL A 260 -3.37 8.99 4.00
N PRO A 261 -4.63 9.39 3.68
CA PRO A 261 -4.86 10.55 2.83
C PRO A 261 -4.47 11.86 3.51
N ALA A 262 -4.76 11.99 4.82
CA ALA A 262 -4.42 13.18 5.59
C ALA A 262 -2.90 13.32 5.75
N VAL A 263 -2.24 12.24 6.18
CA VAL A 263 -0.77 12.22 6.31
C VAL A 263 -0.10 12.37 4.95
N GLY A 264 -0.64 11.73 3.91
CA GLY A 264 -0.16 11.79 2.54
C GLY A 264 -0.24 13.20 1.97
N ALA A 265 -1.36 13.91 2.20
CA ALA A 265 -1.51 15.30 1.78
C ALA A 265 -0.50 16.24 2.46
N LEU A 266 -0.26 16.06 3.76
CA LEU A 266 0.76 16.84 4.48
C LEU A 266 2.17 16.59 3.92
N ILE A 267 2.52 15.33 3.64
CA ILE A 267 3.84 15.00 3.08
C ILE A 267 3.95 15.47 1.63
N ALA A 268 2.89 15.31 0.83
CA ALA A 268 2.86 15.78 -0.56
C ALA A 268 2.98 17.30 -0.64
N TRP A 269 2.44 18.05 0.32
CA TRP A 269 2.68 19.48 0.43
C TRP A 269 4.16 19.82 0.61
N LEU A 270 4.84 19.11 1.52
CA LEU A 270 6.25 19.39 1.84
C LEU A 270 7.25 18.92 0.77
N VAL A 271 6.91 17.86 0.04
CA VAL A 271 7.85 17.14 -0.85
C VAL A 271 7.56 17.40 -2.32
N ALA A 272 6.29 17.60 -2.68
CA ALA A 272 5.82 17.72 -4.05
C ALA A 272 5.06 19.02 -4.32
N ASP A 273 5.13 19.98 -3.38
CA ASP A 273 4.45 21.28 -3.43
C ASP A 273 2.92 21.20 -3.68
N GLU A 274 2.29 20.07 -3.33
CA GLU A 274 0.83 19.89 -3.41
C GLU A 274 0.14 20.60 -2.23
N VAL A 275 -0.13 21.90 -2.36
CA VAL A 275 -0.79 22.68 -1.30
C VAL A 275 -2.20 22.13 -1.02
N PRO A 276 -2.50 21.67 0.21
CA PRO A 276 -3.83 21.18 0.56
C PRO A 276 -4.82 22.36 0.53
N LYS A 277 -5.88 22.25 -0.27
CA LYS A 277 -6.94 23.26 -0.26
C LYS A 277 -7.62 23.24 1.12
N LEU A 278 -7.77 24.39 1.76
CA LEU A 278 -8.42 24.49 3.08
C LEU A 278 -9.84 23.89 3.10
N ILE A 279 -10.55 23.98 1.99
CA ILE A 279 -11.88 23.37 1.82
C ILE A 279 -11.87 21.83 1.83
N ALA A 280 -10.71 21.17 1.75
CA ALA A 280 -10.56 19.72 1.93
C ALA A 280 -10.51 19.28 3.41
N ILE A 281 -10.28 20.21 4.36
CA ILE A 281 -10.17 19.92 5.80
C ILE A 281 -11.38 19.14 6.36
N PRO A 282 -12.64 19.54 6.08
CA PRO A 282 -13.80 18.78 6.54
C PRO A 282 -13.80 17.33 6.04
N GLY A 283 -13.33 17.10 4.82
CA GLY A 283 -13.19 15.76 4.25
C GLY A 283 -12.16 14.91 4.99
N PHE A 284 -11.02 15.49 5.37
CA PHE A 284 -10.02 14.81 6.20
C PHE A 284 -10.57 14.44 7.58
N ILE A 285 -11.32 15.34 8.23
CA ILE A 285 -11.95 15.08 9.54
C ILE A 285 -12.94 13.92 9.43
N LEU A 286 -13.82 13.92 8.43
CA LEU A 286 -14.81 12.86 8.22
C LEU A 286 -14.15 11.50 7.95
N ALA A 287 -13.09 11.47 7.13
CA ALA A 287 -12.32 10.25 6.86
C ALA A 287 -11.72 9.67 8.15
N MET A 288 -11.13 10.53 8.99
CA MET A 288 -10.56 10.13 10.28
C MET A 288 -11.63 9.62 11.27
N LEU A 289 -12.79 10.26 11.34
CA LEU A 289 -13.89 9.81 12.20
C LEU A 289 -14.43 8.44 11.77
N GLY A 290 -14.59 8.21 10.47
CA GLY A 290 -14.95 6.90 9.92
C GLY A 290 -13.96 5.81 10.35
N ALA A 291 -12.65 6.10 10.22
CA ALA A 291 -11.57 5.22 10.62
C ALA A 291 -11.62 4.78 12.09
N LEU A 292 -11.79 5.76 12.98
CA LEU A 292 -11.84 5.56 14.42
C LEU A 292 -13.07 4.75 14.82
N TRP A 293 -14.19 4.98 14.14
CA TRP A 293 -15.40 4.22 14.37
C TRP A 293 -15.24 2.76 13.94
N THR A 294 -14.69 2.50 12.75
CA THR A 294 -14.37 1.14 12.29
C THR A 294 -13.42 0.42 13.26
N ASN A 295 -12.40 1.12 13.80
CA ASN A 295 -11.47 0.55 14.79
C ASN A 295 -12.23 0.05 16.03
N ARG A 296 -13.11 0.91 16.57
CA ARG A 296 -13.89 0.62 17.78
C ARG A 296 -14.80 -0.59 17.59
N ILE A 297 -15.44 -0.71 16.42
CA ILE A 297 -16.32 -1.84 16.10
C ILE A 297 -15.54 -3.15 16.12
N ALA A 298 -14.38 -3.17 15.48
CA ALA A 298 -13.61 -4.40 15.37
C ALA A 298 -12.90 -4.82 16.66
N ASN A 299 -12.40 -3.88 17.47
CA ASN A 299 -11.86 -4.22 18.79
C ASN A 299 -12.94 -4.86 19.68
N LYS A 300 -14.19 -4.34 19.61
CA LYS A 300 -15.33 -4.97 20.32
C LYS A 300 -15.65 -6.38 19.80
N ALA A 301 -15.49 -6.61 18.49
CA ALA A 301 -15.73 -7.93 17.90
C ALA A 301 -14.68 -8.96 18.34
N LEU A 302 -13.40 -8.57 18.45
CA LEU A 302 -12.31 -9.42 18.93
C LEU A 302 -12.49 -9.80 20.41
N ILE A 303 -12.86 -8.84 21.27
CA ILE A 303 -13.13 -9.10 22.69
C ILE A 303 -14.29 -10.10 22.87
N LYS A 304 -15.27 -10.10 21.96
CA LYS A 304 -16.40 -11.04 21.99
C LYS A 304 -16.09 -12.44 21.47
N SER A 305 -14.99 -12.65 20.74
CA SER A 305 -14.59 -13.98 20.25
C SER A 305 -13.66 -14.73 21.22
N ASP A 306 -13.10 -14.02 22.20
CA ASP A 306 -12.20 -14.57 23.22
C ASP A 306 -12.93 -14.88 24.55
N ILE A 307 -14.26 -14.73 24.58
CA ILE A 307 -15.18 -15.10 25.68
C ILE A 307 -16.14 -16.16 25.14
#